data_AF-W1VM55-F1
#
_entry.id   AF-W1VM55-F1
#
_cell.length_a   1.000
_cell.length_b   1.000
_cell.length_c   1.000
_cell.angle_alpha   90.00
_cell.angle_beta   90.00
_cell.angle_gamma   90.00
#
_symmetry.space_group_name_H-M   'P 1'
#
loop_
_entity.id
_entity.type
_entity.pdbx_description
1 polymer ?
#
loop_
_entity_poly.entity_id
_entity_poly.type
_entity_poly.pdbx_seq_one_letter_code
_entity_poly.pdbx_strand_id
1 'polypeptide(L)'
;MRTMRVDLLTKEYPPFIYGGAGVHVNELAKVLRPVADVRVHAFGGPREPGTEGADPGVTGYAELPELAGANAALRTFGVDLTMVADVEGADIVHSHTW
;
A
#
# COMPACT_ATOMS: atom_id res chain seq x y z
N MET A 1 8.81 24.34 7.67
CA MET A 1 9.05 22.94 8.05
C MET A 1 8.70 22.08 6.85
N ARG A 2 9.49 21.03 6.54
CA ARG A 2 9.11 20.08 5.49
C ARG A 2 7.83 19.36 5.93
N THR A 3 6.89 19.15 5.01
CA THR A 3 5.69 18.33 5.27
C THR A 3 6.13 16.90 5.62
N MET A 4 5.59 16.34 6.71
CA MET A 4 5.87 14.96 7.12
C MET A 4 5.38 13.98 6.05
N ARG A 5 6.23 13.06 5.61
CA ARG A 5 5.87 11.95 4.72
C ARG A 5 5.47 10.71 5.52
N VAL A 6 4.27 10.19 5.28
CA VAL A 6 3.73 8.99 5.91
C VAL A 6 3.42 7.94 4.84
N ASP A 7 4.10 6.80 4.93
CA ASP A 7 3.91 5.68 4.00
C ASP A 7 3.08 4.59 4.68
N LEU A 8 1.91 4.31 4.11
CA LEU A 8 0.97 3.28 4.57
C LEU A 8 1.18 2.01 3.74
N LEU A 9 1.54 0.90 4.38
CA LEU A 9 1.71 -0.39 3.73
C LEU A 9 0.53 -1.27 4.08
N THR A 10 -0.17 -1.78 3.07
CA THR A 10 -1.40 -2.55 3.29
C THR A 10 -1.56 -3.63 2.25
N LYS A 11 -2.15 -4.76 2.65
CA LYS A 11 -2.64 -5.75 1.69
C LYS A 11 -3.91 -5.29 0.98
N GLU A 12 -4.77 -4.61 1.71
CA GLU A 12 -6.09 -4.20 1.22
C GLU A 12 -6.14 -2.69 1.04
N TYR A 13 -6.52 -2.28 -0.17
CA TYR A 13 -6.85 -0.90 -0.51
C TYR A 13 -7.80 -0.94 -1.70
N PRO A 14 -8.66 0.08 -1.94
CA PRO A 14 -9.55 0.04 -3.07
C PRO A 14 -8.79 -0.20 -4.39
N PRO A 15 -9.37 -0.97 -5.33
CA PRO A 15 -10.70 -1.57 -5.28
C PRO A 15 -10.77 -2.94 -4.56
N PHE A 16 -9.69 -3.38 -3.90
CA PHE A 16 -9.54 -4.73 -3.33
C PHE A 16 -9.66 -4.73 -1.79
N ILE A 17 -10.75 -4.19 -1.26
CA ILE A 17 -11.09 -4.30 0.16
C ILE A 17 -12.06 -5.46 0.38
N TYR A 18 -11.72 -6.37 1.30
CA TYR A 18 -12.56 -7.50 1.69
C TYR A 18 -12.76 -7.62 3.21
N GLY A 19 -12.10 -6.78 4.01
CA GLY A 19 -12.22 -6.78 5.46
C GLY A 19 -12.01 -5.41 6.11
N GLY A 20 -12.14 -5.40 7.44
CA GLY A 20 -12.02 -4.18 8.25
C GLY A 20 -10.62 -3.55 8.22
N ALA A 21 -9.58 -4.33 7.93
CA ALA A 21 -8.22 -3.82 7.79
C ALA A 21 -8.05 -2.90 6.58
N GLY A 22 -8.58 -3.30 5.41
CA GLY A 22 -8.59 -2.45 4.23
C GLY A 22 -9.42 -1.19 4.42
N VAL A 23 -10.58 -1.30 5.07
CA VAL A 23 -11.41 -0.15 5.45
C VAL A 23 -10.62 0.80 6.35
N HIS A 24 -9.93 0.26 7.37
CA HIS A 24 -9.14 1.06 8.30
C HIS A 24 -8.07 1.89 7.57
N VAL A 25 -7.26 1.26 6.70
CA VAL A 25 -6.20 1.98 5.97
C VAL A 25 -6.77 3.01 4.99
N ASN A 26 -7.87 2.68 4.30
CA ASN A 26 -8.55 3.61 3.40
C ASN A 26 -9.03 4.88 4.13
N GLU A 27 -9.72 4.71 5.27
CA GLU A 27 -10.19 5.85 6.07
C GLU A 27 -9.03 6.61 6.73
N LEU A 28 -8.00 5.91 7.21
CA LEU A 28 -6.80 6.51 7.76
C LEU A 28 -6.10 7.41 6.71
N ALA A 29 -5.94 6.92 5.48
CA ALA A 29 -5.34 7.69 4.38
C ALA A 29 -6.12 8.99 4.12
N LYS A 30 -7.46 8.93 4.09
CA LYS A 30 -8.32 10.10 3.87
C LYS A 30 -8.12 11.17 4.94
N VAL A 31 -8.05 10.78 6.22
CA VAL A 31 -7.90 11.75 7.33
C VAL A 31 -6.47 12.27 7.51
N LEU A 32 -5.45 11.54 7.04
CA LEU A 32 -4.05 11.97 7.12
C LEU A 32 -3.64 12.92 5.99
N ARG A 33 -4.20 12.77 4.77
CA ARG A 33 -3.85 13.60 3.60
C ARG A 33 -3.91 15.12 3.82
N PRO A 34 -4.83 15.68 4.64
CA PRO A 34 -4.86 17.11 4.92
C PRO A 34 -3.67 17.62 5.77
N VAL A 35 -2.96 16.72 6.47
CA VAL A 35 -1.92 17.08 7.45
C VAL A 35 -0.54 16.47 7.17
N ALA A 36 -0.42 15.59 6.16
CA ALA A 36 0.82 14.90 5.79
C ALA A 36 0.89 14.56 4.29
N ASP A 37 2.10 14.36 3.76
CA ASP A 37 2.33 13.74 2.45
C ASP A 37 2.12 12.23 2.58
N VAL A 38 0.90 11.76 2.27
CA VAL A 38 0.51 10.36 2.44
C VAL A 38 0.77 9.58 1.15
N ARG A 39 1.54 8.50 1.28
CA ARG A 39 1.74 7.50 0.23
C ARG A 39 1.16 6.17 0.67
N VAL A 40 0.48 5.48 -0.23
CA VAL A 40 -0.12 4.17 0.05
C VAL A 40 0.51 3.15 -0.87
N HIS A 41 1.07 2.10 -0.27
CA HIS A 41 1.66 0.96 -0.95
C HIS A 41 0.74 -0.23 -0.70
N ALA A 42 0.12 -0.75 -1.76
CA ALA A 42 -0.96 -1.73 -1.64
C ALA A 42 -0.76 -2.96 -2.54
N PHE A 43 -1.23 -4.12 -2.12
CA PHE A 43 -1.26 -5.31 -2.99
C PHE A 43 -2.30 -5.15 -4.13
N GLY A 44 -2.27 -6.09 -5.06
CA GLY A 44 -3.29 -6.23 -6.11
C GLY A 44 -2.88 -5.63 -7.47
N GLY A 45 -1.59 -5.33 -7.65
CA GLY A 45 -1.05 -4.82 -8.90
C GLY A 45 -1.29 -3.33 -9.13
N PRO A 46 -0.75 -2.78 -10.23
CA PRO A 46 -0.80 -1.36 -10.54
C PRO A 46 -2.22 -0.77 -10.51
N ARG A 47 -2.33 0.51 -10.13
CA ARG A 47 -3.59 1.24 -10.09
C ARG A 47 -3.82 1.97 -11.41
N GLU A 48 -4.95 1.71 -12.05
CA GLU A 48 -5.34 2.40 -13.27
C GLU A 48 -5.82 3.82 -12.96
N PRO A 49 -5.22 4.88 -13.53
CA PRO A 49 -5.60 6.26 -13.24
C PRO A 49 -7.09 6.53 -13.46
N GLY A 50 -7.73 7.20 -12.51
CA GLY A 50 -9.16 7.53 -12.54
C GLY A 50 -10.08 6.40 -12.07
N THR A 51 -9.53 5.25 -11.64
CA THR A 51 -10.30 4.18 -10.99
C THR A 51 -10.30 4.34 -9.46
N GLU A 52 -11.21 3.64 -8.79
CA GLU A 52 -11.28 3.64 -7.33
C GLU A 52 -9.96 3.15 -6.72
N GLY A 53 -9.40 3.93 -5.77
CA GLY A 53 -8.11 3.62 -5.15
C GLY A 53 -6.88 3.97 -5.98
N ALA A 54 -7.05 4.71 -7.08
CA ALA A 54 -5.95 5.27 -7.87
C ALA A 54 -5.70 6.77 -7.55
N ASP A 55 -5.95 7.19 -6.31
CA ASP A 55 -5.64 8.55 -5.86
C ASP A 55 -4.14 8.86 -6.01
N PRO A 56 -3.75 10.13 -6.19
CA PRO A 56 -2.34 10.52 -6.17
C PRO A 56 -1.61 9.99 -4.92
N GLY A 57 -0.45 9.37 -5.14
CA GLY A 57 0.35 8.76 -4.08
C GLY A 57 -0.06 7.32 -3.71
N VAL A 58 -0.96 6.67 -4.45
CA VAL A 58 -1.23 5.24 -4.31
C VAL A 58 -0.45 4.44 -5.34
N THR A 59 0.33 3.46 -4.88
CA THR A 59 1.06 2.49 -5.70
C THR A 59 0.57 1.10 -5.39
N GLY A 60 0.28 0.33 -6.43
CA GLY A 60 -0.18 -1.04 -6.34
C GLY A 60 0.89 -2.03 -6.83
N TYR A 61 1.11 -3.10 -6.07
CA TYR A 61 2.18 -4.07 -6.26
C TYR A 61 1.60 -5.44 -6.62
N ALA A 62 2.13 -6.05 -7.68
CA ALA A 62 1.71 -7.36 -8.16
C ALA A 62 2.47 -8.49 -7.45
N GLU A 63 1.86 -9.68 -7.39
CA GLU A 63 2.61 -10.88 -7.01
C GLU A 63 3.77 -11.13 -7.98
N LEU A 64 4.90 -11.60 -7.46
CA LEU A 64 6.07 -11.93 -8.26
C LEU A 64 5.81 -13.21 -9.08
N PRO A 65 5.91 -13.16 -10.43
CA PRO A 65 5.71 -14.33 -11.28
C PRO A 65 6.62 -15.51 -10.91
N GLU A 66 7.84 -15.23 -10.47
CA GLU A 66 8.84 -16.20 -10.03
C GLU A 66 8.37 -17.03 -8.82
N LEU A 67 7.43 -16.50 -8.04
CA LEU A 67 6.88 -17.14 -6.85
C LEU A 67 5.48 -17.74 -7.07
N ALA A 68 4.96 -17.76 -8.30
CA ALA A 68 3.59 -18.25 -8.58
C ALA A 68 3.35 -19.70 -8.09
N GLY A 69 4.38 -20.55 -8.11
CA GLY A 69 4.32 -21.93 -7.59
C GLY A 69 4.61 -22.09 -6.10
N ALA A 70 4.97 -21.01 -5.40
CA ALA A 70 5.30 -21.04 -3.99
C ALA A 70 4.05 -21.02 -3.10
N ASN A 71 4.23 -21.36 -1.82
CA ASN A 71 3.15 -21.24 -0.83
C ASN A 71 2.74 -19.77 -0.61
N ALA A 72 1.57 -19.56 -0.02
CA ALA A 72 1.01 -18.23 0.17
C ALA A 72 1.92 -17.29 0.97
N ALA A 73 2.62 -17.80 1.99
CA ALA A 73 3.52 -16.98 2.81
C ALA A 73 4.68 -16.41 1.99
N LEU A 74 5.30 -17.22 1.12
CA LEU A 74 6.39 -16.76 0.26
C LEU A 74 5.90 -15.78 -0.81
N ARG A 75 4.71 -16.00 -1.38
CA ARG A 75 4.12 -15.05 -2.34
C ARG A 75 3.85 -13.69 -1.71
N THR A 76 3.27 -13.67 -0.51
CA THR A 76 3.06 -12.44 0.27
C THR A 76 4.38 -11.72 0.54
N PHE A 77 5.37 -12.43 1.08
CA PHE A 77 6.68 -11.86 1.38
C PHE A 77 7.38 -11.30 0.14
N GLY A 78 7.19 -11.93 -1.02
CA GLY A 78 7.68 -11.43 -2.31
C GLY A 78 7.14 -10.04 -2.65
N VAL A 79 5.84 -9.81 -2.47
CA VAL A 79 5.22 -8.48 -2.67
C VAL A 79 5.78 -7.49 -1.65
N ASP A 80 5.85 -7.87 -0.38
CA ASP A 80 6.32 -6.98 0.68
C ASP A 80 7.74 -6.48 0.44
N LEU A 81 8.64 -7.35 -0.03
CA LEU A 81 10.01 -6.96 -0.38
C LEU A 81 10.06 -5.90 -1.49
N THR A 82 9.11 -5.92 -2.43
CA THR A 82 9.03 -4.87 -3.48
C THR A 82 8.54 -3.54 -2.91
N MET A 83 7.65 -3.56 -1.92
CA MET A 83 7.16 -2.35 -1.26
C MET A 83 8.23 -1.68 -0.40
N VAL A 84 9.11 -2.45 0.25
CA VAL A 84 10.16 -1.94 1.15
C VAL A 84 11.14 -1.01 0.43
N ALA A 85 11.42 -1.21 -0.86
CA ALA A 85 12.31 -0.33 -1.60
C ALA A 85 11.73 1.09 -1.75
N ASP A 86 10.41 1.21 -1.84
CA ASP A 86 9.74 2.47 -2.17
C ASP A 86 9.44 3.36 -0.95
N VAL A 87 9.65 2.85 0.26
CA VAL A 87 9.49 3.62 1.51
C VAL A 87 10.72 4.45 1.87
N GLU A 88 11.79 4.40 1.07
CA GLU A 88 13.00 5.17 1.32
C GLU A 88 12.68 6.68 1.44
N GLY A 89 13.15 7.30 2.52
CA GLY A 89 12.93 8.71 2.82
C GLY A 89 11.56 9.07 3.39
N ALA A 90 10.74 8.08 3.77
CA ALA A 90 9.57 8.29 4.62
C ALA A 90 9.98 8.73 6.04
N ASP A 91 9.20 9.63 6.64
CA ASP A 91 9.39 10.05 8.03
C ASP A 91 8.70 9.07 9.00
N ILE A 92 7.57 8.49 8.59
CA ILE A 92 6.84 7.43 9.29
C ILE A 92 6.42 6.35 8.29
N VAL A 93 6.62 5.09 8.67
CA VAL A 93 6.05 3.93 7.97
C VAL A 93 5.04 3.28 8.90
N HIS A 94 3.80 3.15 8.42
CA HIS A 94 2.74 2.44 9.13
C HIS A 94 2.31 1.23 8.29
N SER A 95 2.67 0.04 8.76
CA SER A 95 2.27 -1.21 8.14
C SER A 95 1.04 -1.76 8.85
N HIS A 96 -0.03 -1.99 8.09
CA HIS A 96 -1.26 -2.55 8.60
C HIS A 96 -1.66 -3.77 7.76
N THR A 97 -1.57 -4.95 8.38
CA THR A 97 -1.88 -6.30 7.86
C THR A 97 -0.97 -6.89 6.77
N TRP A 98 -0.69 -8.20 6.95
CA TRP A 98 -0.08 -9.18 6.06
C TRP A 98 -1.14 -10.26 5.74
#